data_AF-A0A662S232-F1
#
_entry.id   AF-A0A662S232-F1
#
_cell.length_a   1.000
_cell.length_b   1.000
_cell.length_c   1.000
_cell.angle_alpha   90.00
_cell.angle_beta   90.00
_cell.angle_gamma   90.00
#
_symmetry.space_group_name_H-M   'P 1'
#
loop_
_entity.id
_entity.type
_entity.pdbx_description
1 polymer ?
#
loop_
_entity_poly.entity_id
_entity_poly.type
_entity_poly.pdbx_seq_one_letter_code
_entity_poly.pdbx_strand_id
1 'polypeptide(L)' 'MERNLKIAGVTATPGERTYGVVTVSNLFADGQPLEIPFIIMNGREDGPWLYIQVAQHPTEIWGLEGVY' A
#
# COMPACT_ATOMS: atom_id res chain seq x y z
N MET A 1 -16.41 -11.85 -14.11
CA MET A 1 -16.43 -10.47 -13.57
C MET A 1 -15.00 -9.98 -13.54
N GLU A 2 -14.71 -8.77 -14.03
CA GLU A 2 -13.42 -8.14 -13.77
C GLU A 2 -13.26 -7.99 -12.25
N ARG A 3 -12.20 -8.59 -11.71
CA ARG A 3 -11.85 -8.54 -10.28
C ARG A 3 -10.68 -7.60 -10.07
N ASN A 4 -10.75 -6.43 -10.69
CA ASN A 4 -9.72 -5.41 -10.55
C ASN A 4 -9.87 -4.79 -9.15
N LEU A 5 -8.82 -4.90 -8.33
CA LEU A 5 -8.78 -4.29 -7.01
C LEU A 5 -8.23 -2.88 -7.14
N LYS A 6 -9.00 -1.88 -6.70
CA LYS A 6 -8.59 -0.48 -6.73
C LYS A 6 -8.40 0.07 -5.32
N ILE A 7 -7.19 0.49 -4.98
CA ILE A 7 -6.83 1.10 -3.69
C ILE A 7 -6.07 2.40 -3.97
N ALA A 8 -6.53 3.50 -3.36
CA ALA A 8 -5.91 4.84 -3.49
C ALA A 8 -5.56 5.24 -4.95
N GLY A 9 -6.44 4.91 -5.89
CA GLY A 9 -6.25 5.24 -7.31
C GLY A 9 -5.40 4.23 -8.10
N VAL A 10 -4.70 3.32 -7.44
CA VAL A 10 -3.93 2.23 -8.07
C VAL A 10 -4.82 1.01 -8.28
N THR A 11 -4.76 0.42 -9.47
CA THR A 11 -5.54 -0.77 -9.84
C THR A 11 -4.62 -1.96 -9.98
N ALA A 12 -5.00 -3.09 -9.39
CA ALA A 12 -4.35 -4.40 -9.54
C ALA A 12 -5.33 -5.38 -10.18
N THR A 13 -4.96 -5.98 -11.30
CA THR A 13 -5.70 -7.06 -11.95
C THR A 13 -5.51 -8.39 -11.19
N PRO A 14 -6.34 -9.43 -11.42
CA PRO A 14 -6.21 -10.70 -10.71
C PRO A 14 -4.84 -11.37 -10.93
N GLY A 15 -4.17 -11.74 -9.83
CA GLY A 15 -2.81 -12.30 -9.85
C GLY A 15 -1.70 -11.25 -9.91
N GLU A 16 -2.03 -9.96 -9.93
CA GLU A 16 -1.07 -8.87 -10.04
C GLU A 16 -0.57 -8.41 -8.66
N ARG A 17 0.73 -8.11 -8.60
CA ARG A 17 1.36 -7.31 -7.55
C ARG A 17 1.65 -5.92 -8.13
N THR A 18 1.13 -4.88 -7.48
CA THR A 18 1.37 -3.49 -7.88
C THR A 18 1.70 -2.63 -6.67
N TYR A 19 2.30 -1.47 -6.92
CA TYR A 19 2.78 -0.54 -5.91
C TYR A 19 2.03 0.79 -6.06
N GLY A 20 1.78 1.43 -4.94
CA GLY A 20 1.14 2.73 -4.91
C GLY A 20 1.67 3.61 -3.80
N VAL A 21 1.23 4.87 -3.86
CA VAL A 21 1.57 5.89 -2.87
C VAL A 21 0.30 6.62 -2.50
N VAL A 22 0.06 6.78 -1.21
CA VAL A 22 -0.90 7.77 -0.71
C VAL A 22 -0.13 9.05 -0.42
N THR A 23 -0.49 10.12 -1.13
CA THR A 23 0.11 11.45 -0.94
C THR A 23 -0.73 12.26 0.04
N VAL A 24 -0.12 12.70 1.13
CA VAL A 24 -0.71 13.66 2.07
C VAL A 24 -0.05 15.03 1.83
N SER A 25 -0.75 15.86 1.05
CA SER A 25 -0.29 17.21 0.73
C SER A 25 -0.47 18.16 1.92
N ASN A 26 0.38 19.19 2.00
CA ASN A 26 0.29 20.27 2.99
C ASN A 26 0.36 19.80 4.45
N LEU A 27 1.02 18.67 4.72
CA LEU A 27 1.26 18.20 6.09
C LEU A 27 2.38 19.01 6.76
N PHE A 28 3.47 19.22 6.03
CA PHE A 28 4.64 19.93 6.53
C PHE A 28 4.61 21.41 6.16
N ALA A 29 5.18 22.25 7.03
CA ALA A 29 5.18 23.71 6.87
C ALA A 29 6.03 24.18 5.67
N ASP A 30 6.93 23.34 5.17
CA ASP A 30 7.76 23.59 3.99
C ASP A 30 7.04 23.25 2.66
N GLY A 31 5.79 22.77 2.73
CA GLY A 31 4.99 22.40 1.57
C GLY A 31 5.37 21.06 0.94
N GLN A 32 6.35 20.34 1.48
CA GLN A 32 6.65 18.99 1.01
C GLN A 32 5.50 18.03 1.37
N PRO A 33 5.07 17.15 0.44
CA PRO A 33 4.08 16.14 0.77
C PRO A 33 4.71 15.02 1.61
N LEU A 34 3.90 14.35 2.43
CA LEU A 34 4.23 13.04 2.95
C LEU A 34 3.72 11.97 1.99
N GLU A 35 4.60 11.06 1.60
CA GLU A 35 4.27 9.91 0.74
C GLU A 35 4.29 8.62 1.55
N ILE A 36 3.15 7.93 1.61
CA ILE A 36 3.00 6.64 2.31
C ILE A 36 2.93 5.54 1.25
N PRO A 37 3.98 4.73 1.05
CA PRO A 37 3.99 3.66 0.07
C PRO A 37 3.15 2.48 0.53
N PHE A 38 2.55 1.77 -0.42
CA PHE A 38 1.85 0.51 -0.17
C PHE A 38 2.00 -0.46 -1.35
N ILE A 39 1.76 -1.74 -1.07
CA ILE A 39 1.75 -2.82 -2.06
C ILE A 39 0.33 -3.40 -2.09
N ILE A 40 -0.21 -3.63 -3.29
CA ILE A 40 -1.41 -4.44 -3.49
C ILE A 40 -0.96 -5.80 -4.05
N MET A 41 -1.40 -6.88 -3.41
CA MET A 41 -1.31 -8.23 -3.97
C MET A 41 -2.74 -8.72 -4.20
N ASN A 42 -3.19 -8.72 -5.45
CA ASN A 42 -4.51 -9.19 -5.81
C ASN A 42 -4.45 -10.68 -6.14
N GLY A 43 -5.11 -11.51 -5.34
CA GLY A 43 -5.18 -12.95 -5.59
C GLY A 43 -5.74 -13.26 -6.97
N ARG A 44 -5.32 -14.39 -7.55
CA ARG A 44 -5.88 -14.86 -8.83
C ARG A 44 -7.32 -15.39 -8.67
N GLU A 45 -7.62 -15.93 -7.49
CA GLU A 45 -8.89 -16.54 -7.13
C GLU A 45 -9.46 -15.88 -5.86
N ASP A 46 -10.70 -16.21 -5.49
CA ASP A 46 -11.29 -15.68 -4.25
C ASP A 46 -10.55 -16.23 -3.02
N GLY A 47 -10.33 -15.36 -2.05
CA GLY A 47 -9.64 -15.71 -0.82
C GLY A 47 -9.89 -14.68 0.28
N PRO A 48 -9.34 -14.91 1.48
CA PRO A 48 -9.45 -13.97 2.57
C PRO A 48 -8.69 -12.67 2.27
N TRP A 49 -9.13 -11.59 2.92
CA TRP A 49 -8.43 -10.32 2.89
C TRP A 49 -7.42 -10.25 4.01
N LEU A 50 -6.23 -9.74 3.71
CA LEU A 50 -5.18 -9.49 4.68
C LEU A 50 -4.71 -8.04 4.53
N TYR A 51 -4.67 -7.32 5.64
CA TYR A 51 -4.09 -5.99 5.74
C TYR A 51 -2.91 -6.04 6.69
N ILE A 52 -1.76 -5.56 6.23
CA ILE A 52 -0.53 -5.48 7.02
C ILE A 52 -0.11 -4.01 7.03
N GLN A 53 0.02 -3.46 8.22
CA GLN A 53 0.64 -2.16 8.46
C GLN A 53 1.92 -2.38 9.25
N VAL A 54 2.99 -1.71 8.85
CA VAL A 54 4.29 -1.74 9.53
C VAL A 54 4.78 -0.31 9.80
N ALA A 55 5.78 -0.18 10.68
CA ALA A 55 6.40 1.09 11.04
C ALA A 55 5.40 2.17 11.51
N GLN A 56 4.48 1.80 12.41
CA GLN A 56 3.62 2.80 13.05
C GLN A 56 4.43 3.76 13.91
N HIS A 57 5.47 3.25 14.59
CA HIS A 57 6.49 4.06 15.22
C HIS A 57 7.78 4.04 14.38
N PRO A 58 8.52 5.15 14.31
CA PRO A 58 9.68 5.30 13.42
C PRO A 58 10.85 4.37 13.75
N THR A 59 10.85 3.74 14.93
CA THR A 59 11.91 2.84 15.39
C THR A 59 11.58 1.35 15.20
N GLU A 60 10.37 1.01 14.72
CA GLU A 60 9.90 -0.37 14.54
C GLU A 60 10.27 -0.88 13.13
N ILE A 61 11.55 -1.12 12.89
CA ILE A 61 12.08 -1.38 11.54
C ILE A 61 11.87 -2.82 11.05
N TRP A 62 11.69 -3.80 11.94
CA TRP A 62 11.67 -5.21 11.54
C TRP A 62 10.50 -5.56 10.61
N GLY A 63 9.36 -4.88 10.76
CA GLY A 63 8.22 -5.05 9.86
C GLY A 63 8.51 -4.53 8.45
N LEU A 64 9.30 -3.45 8.31
CA LEU A 64 9.71 -2.92 7.01
C LEU A 64 10.62 -3.90 6.27
N GLU A 65 11.54 -4.55 6.98
CA GLU A 65 12.43 -5.57 6.40
C GLU A 65 11.68 -6.85 5.99
N GLY A 66 10.59 -7.18 6.69
CA GLY A 66 9.83 -8.41 6.46
C GLY A 66 8.78 -8.32 5.33
N VAL A 67 8.37 -7.11 4.93
CA VAL A 67 7.33 -6.90 3.93
C VAL A 67 7.98 -6.43 2.63
N TYR A 68 8.10 -7.35 1.65
CA TYR A 68 8.63 -7.07 0.30
C TYR A 68 7.73 -7.60 -0.82
#